data_AF-A0A9E0YG01-F1
#
_entry.id   AF-A0A9E0YG01-F1
#
_cell.length_a   1.000
_cell.length_b   1.000
_cell.length_c   1.000
_cell.angle_alpha   90.00
_cell.angle_beta   90.00
_cell.angle_gamma   90.00
#
_symmetry.space_group_name_H-M   'P 1'
#
loop_
_entity.id
_entity.type
_entity.pdbx_description
1 polymer ?
#
loop_
_entity_poly.entity_id
_entity_poly.type
_entity_poly.pdbx_seq_one_letter_code
_entity_poly.pdbx_strand_id
1 'polypeptide(L)'
;GKGLARRLNRAEVNRLVAELAYSRDTELAVLAIQTLGRRKAESVSRTLSEILTTSSDPDVLIAACRAMGQIGSPDFVQPLAKILLPRRRLFRRRRYPSRVRIVAAYTVFQIPGEHTEVMIRELKQDPDDRVREAVLFFHS
;
A
#
# COMPACT_ATOMS: atom_id res chain seq x y z
N GLY A 1 31.21 13.22 10.95
CA GLY A 1 30.91 14.10 9.80
C GLY A 1 30.18 13.41 8.66
N LYS A 2 30.85 12.54 7.89
CA LYS A 2 30.34 11.99 6.61
C LYS A 2 29.02 11.20 6.71
N GLY A 3 28.79 10.47 7.80
CA GLY A 3 27.56 9.69 8.02
C GLY A 3 26.31 10.55 8.22
N LEU A 4 26.42 11.70 8.91
CA LEU A 4 25.28 12.59 9.15
C LEU A 4 24.84 13.30 7.87
N ALA A 5 25.80 13.85 7.10
CA ALA A 5 25.53 14.49 5.81
C ALA A 5 24.86 13.52 4.81
N ARG A 6 25.32 12.26 4.75
CA ARG A 6 24.69 11.22 3.90
C ARG A 6 23.27 10.88 4.32
N ARG A 7 22.99 10.83 5.63
CA ARG A 7 21.65 10.56 6.18
C ARG A 7 20.69 11.72 5.90
N LEU A 8 21.13 12.96 6.12
CA LEU A 8 20.37 14.17 5.80
C LEU A 8 20.02 14.22 4.31
N ASN A 9 20.99 13.95 3.43
CA ASN A 9 20.76 13.87 1.99
C ASN A 9 19.73 12.78 1.62
N ARG A 10 19.80 11.59 2.24
CA ARG A 10 18.83 10.51 1.96
C ARG A 10 17.41 10.91 2.36
N ALA A 11 17.25 11.57 3.51
CA ALA A 11 15.96 12.05 4.01
C ALA A 11 15.39 13.15 3.11
N GLU A 12 16.22 14.09 2.68
CA GLU A 12 15.84 15.17 1.77
C GLU A 12 15.40 14.65 0.41
N VAL A 13 16.16 13.72 -0.19
CA VAL A 13 15.75 13.06 -1.44
C VAL A 13 14.43 12.32 -1.27
N ASN A 14 14.24 11.59 -0.17
CA ASN A 14 12.97 10.91 0.08
C ASN A 14 11.80 11.90 0.21
N ARG A 15 12.02 13.05 0.84
CA ARG A 15 11.02 14.12 0.94
C ARG A 15 10.65 14.68 -0.43
N LEU A 16 11.63 15.05 -1.25
CA LEU A 16 11.39 15.60 -2.59
C LEU A 16 10.64 14.60 -3.48
N VAL A 17 11.01 13.31 -3.43
CA VAL A 17 10.29 12.27 -4.16
C VAL A 17 8.87 12.07 -3.59
N ALA A 18 8.66 12.22 -2.28
CA ALA A 18 7.33 12.16 -1.69
C ALA A 18 6.42 13.30 -2.14
N GLU A 19 6.96 14.49 -2.39
CA GLU A 19 6.20 15.61 -2.97
C GLU A 19 5.72 15.27 -4.39
N LEU A 20 6.57 14.64 -5.21
CA LEU A 20 6.21 14.17 -6.56
C LEU A 20 5.15 13.06 -6.57
N ALA A 21 5.00 12.31 -5.48
CA ALA A 21 3.98 11.27 -5.36
C ALA A 21 2.53 11.82 -5.38
N TYR A 22 2.34 13.13 -5.18
CA TYR A 22 1.06 13.83 -5.30
C TYR A 22 0.89 14.55 -6.64
N SER A 23 1.78 14.32 -7.61
CA SER A 23 1.66 14.90 -8.95
C SER A 23 0.31 14.58 -9.59
N ARG A 24 -0.22 15.53 -10.36
CA ARG A 24 -1.40 15.30 -11.22
C ARG A 24 -1.06 14.46 -12.45
N ASP A 25 0.21 14.38 -12.80
CA ASP A 25 0.71 13.45 -13.79
C ASP A 25 0.84 12.06 -13.15
N THR A 26 -0.04 11.15 -13.57
CA THR A 26 -0.12 9.77 -13.09
C THR A 26 1.21 9.03 -13.26
N GLU A 27 1.90 9.20 -14.38
CA GLU A 27 3.15 8.49 -14.64
C GLU A 27 4.25 8.96 -13.69
N LEU A 28 4.36 10.28 -13.50
CA LEU A 28 5.29 10.87 -12.54
C LEU A 28 5.00 10.45 -11.10
N ALA A 29 3.72 10.46 -10.70
CA ALA A 29 3.31 10.01 -9.37
C ALA A 29 3.65 8.53 -9.14
N VAL A 30 3.36 7.66 -10.10
CA VAL A 30 3.71 6.22 -10.06
C VAL A 30 5.22 6.04 -9.94
N LEU A 31 6.01 6.72 -10.77
CA LEU A 31 7.47 6.63 -10.74
C LEU A 31 8.04 7.09 -9.39
N ALA A 32 7.51 8.17 -8.83
CA ALA A 32 7.89 8.68 -7.53
C ALA A 32 7.61 7.65 -6.42
N ILE A 33 6.40 7.10 -6.38
CA ILE A 33 5.98 6.09 -5.39
C ILE A 33 6.85 4.82 -5.48
N GLN A 34 7.08 4.31 -6.70
CA GLN A 34 7.97 3.16 -6.90
C GLN A 34 9.40 3.44 -6.45
N THR A 35 9.87 4.67 -6.64
CA THR A 35 11.20 5.10 -6.20
C THR A 35 11.29 5.12 -4.67
N LEU A 36 10.26 5.57 -3.96
CA LEU A 36 10.20 5.50 -2.49
C LEU A 36 10.24 4.06 -1.98
N GLY A 37 9.49 3.17 -2.62
CA GLY A 37 9.47 1.73 -2.32
C GLY A 37 10.85 1.08 -2.48
N ARG A 38 11.48 1.24 -3.65
CA ARG A 38 12.84 0.71 -3.93
C ARG A 38 13.89 1.24 -2.96
N ARG A 39 13.72 2.48 -2.50
CA ARG A 39 14.61 3.12 -1.53
C ARG A 39 14.34 2.70 -0.08
N LYS A 40 13.30 1.90 0.19
CA LYS A 40 12.84 1.51 1.53
C LYS A 40 12.69 2.74 2.43
N ALA A 41 12.01 3.76 1.93
CA ALA A 41 11.88 5.05 2.61
C ALA A 41 10.83 4.98 3.74
N GLU A 42 11.20 4.44 4.90
CA GLU A 42 10.29 4.33 6.07
C GLU A 42 9.68 5.67 6.50
N SER A 43 10.37 6.80 6.29
CA SER A 43 9.88 8.13 6.64
C SER A 43 8.63 8.58 5.87
N VAL A 44 8.21 7.86 4.82
CA VAL A 44 7.08 8.24 3.96
C VAL A 44 5.80 7.43 4.25
N SER A 45 5.73 6.71 5.38
CA SER A 45 4.56 5.89 5.72
C SER A 45 3.24 6.67 5.72
N ARG A 46 3.28 7.92 6.19
CA ARG A 46 2.12 8.83 6.15
C ARG A 46 1.71 9.12 4.70
N THR A 47 2.66 9.53 3.86
CA THR A 47 2.43 9.87 2.45
C THR A 47 1.77 8.72 1.69
N LEU A 48 2.33 7.51 1.79
CA LEU A 48 1.77 6.35 1.10
C LEU A 48 0.38 6.00 1.62
N SER A 49 0.14 6.11 2.93
CA SER A 49 -1.17 5.85 3.53
C SER A 49 -2.24 6.85 3.10
N GLU A 50 -1.86 8.12 2.97
CA GLU A 50 -2.75 9.18 2.46
C GLU A 50 -3.12 8.92 1.00
N ILE A 51 -2.15 8.60 0.14
CA ILE A 51 -2.36 8.29 -1.28
C ILE A 51 -3.41 7.20 -1.48
N LEU A 52 -3.39 6.14 -0.65
CA LEU A 52 -4.39 5.07 -0.71
C LEU A 52 -5.83 5.55 -0.51
N THR A 53 -6.01 6.67 0.18
CA THR A 53 -7.33 7.22 0.52
C THR A 53 -7.78 8.36 -0.36
N THR A 54 -6.83 9.11 -0.95
CA THR A 54 -7.08 10.32 -1.75
C THR A 54 -7.04 10.05 -3.25
N SER A 55 -6.25 9.09 -3.72
CA SER A 55 -6.18 8.74 -5.15
C SER A 55 -7.38 7.91 -5.58
N SER A 56 -7.90 8.21 -6.77
CA SER A 56 -8.86 7.38 -7.51
C SER A 56 -8.20 6.60 -8.66
N ASP A 57 -6.95 6.92 -9.00
CA ASP A 57 -6.22 6.27 -10.08
C ASP A 57 -5.72 4.89 -9.61
N PRO A 58 -6.17 3.78 -10.24
CA PRO A 58 -5.81 2.46 -9.76
C PRO A 58 -4.32 2.13 -9.90
N ASP A 59 -3.59 2.77 -10.83
CA ASP A 59 -2.19 2.49 -11.09
C ASP A 59 -1.32 3.17 -10.03
N VAL A 60 -1.71 4.39 -9.61
CA VAL A 60 -1.17 5.05 -8.41
C VAL A 60 -1.40 4.21 -7.16
N LEU A 61 -2.62 3.68 -6.98
CA LEU A 61 -2.96 2.85 -5.82
C LEU A 61 -2.15 1.53 -5.80
N ILE A 62 -2.00 0.88 -6.95
CA ILE A 62 -1.18 -0.33 -7.10
C ILE A 62 0.29 -0.02 -6.78
N ALA A 63 0.82 1.09 -7.29
CA ALA A 63 2.19 1.52 -7.00
C ALA A 63 2.37 1.75 -5.49
N ALA A 64 1.40 2.38 -4.83
CA ALA A 64 1.45 2.62 -3.38
C ALA A 64 1.44 1.32 -2.59
N CYS A 65 0.55 0.37 -2.90
CA CYS A 65 0.55 -0.95 -2.25
C CYS A 65 1.91 -1.66 -2.42
N ARG A 66 2.45 -1.70 -3.65
CA ARG A 66 3.76 -2.33 -3.91
C ARG A 66 4.88 -1.65 -3.13
N ALA A 67 4.90 -0.32 -3.07
CA ALA A 67 5.90 0.43 -2.31
C ALA A 67 5.81 0.13 -0.81
N MET A 68 4.60 0.00 -0.25
CA MET A 68 4.40 -0.42 1.14
C MET A 68 4.98 -1.81 1.42
N GLY A 69 4.76 -2.78 0.52
CA GLY A 69 5.35 -4.11 0.63
C GLY A 69 6.88 -4.10 0.55
N GLN A 70 7.45 -3.29 -0.35
CA GLN A 70 8.91 -3.13 -0.47
C GLN A 70 9.54 -2.50 0.77
N ILE A 71 8.84 -1.54 1.40
CA ILE A 71 9.28 -0.93 2.66
C ILE A 71 9.14 -1.93 3.82
N GLY A 72 8.05 -2.70 3.86
CA GLY A 72 7.86 -3.78 4.84
C GLY A 72 7.50 -3.30 6.24
N SER A 73 7.02 -2.06 6.39
CA SER A 73 6.63 -1.53 7.71
C SER A 73 5.29 -2.13 8.17
N PRO A 74 5.19 -2.61 9.43
CA PRO A 74 3.93 -3.07 10.02
C PRO A 74 2.81 -2.03 10.04
N ASP A 75 3.17 -0.74 10.02
CA ASP A 75 2.20 0.37 10.02
C ASP A 75 1.30 0.35 8.78
N PHE A 76 1.69 -0.37 7.72
CA PHE A 76 0.90 -0.49 6.50
C PHE A 76 -0.20 -1.54 6.56
N VAL A 77 -0.25 -2.40 7.58
CA VAL A 77 -1.31 -3.42 7.68
C VAL A 77 -2.70 -2.78 7.72
N GLN A 78 -2.89 -1.76 8.56
CA GLN A 78 -4.18 -1.08 8.70
C GLN A 78 -4.59 -0.29 7.43
N PRO A 79 -3.71 0.52 6.80
CA PRO A 79 -3.98 1.12 5.50
C PRO A 79 -4.37 0.12 4.40
N LEU A 80 -3.65 -0.99 4.27
CA LEU A 80 -3.93 -2.02 3.26
C LEU A 80 -5.25 -2.75 3.56
N ALA A 81 -5.54 -3.05 4.83
CA ALA A 81 -6.82 -3.64 5.25
C ALA A 81 -8.02 -2.79 4.81
N LYS A 82 -7.92 -1.45 4.89
CA LYS A 82 -8.98 -0.53 4.43
C LYS A 82 -9.28 -0.62 2.93
N ILE A 83 -8.34 -1.11 2.11
CA ILE A 83 -8.58 -1.37 0.68
C ILE A 83 -9.45 -2.61 0.50
N LEU A 84 -9.23 -3.61 1.35
CA LEU A 84 -9.83 -4.94 1.26
C LEU A 84 -11.24 -4.94 1.85
N LEU A 85 -11.48 -4.16 2.90
CA LEU A 85 -12.76 -4.12 3.62
C LEU A 85 -13.84 -3.32 2.85
N PRO A 86 -15.10 -3.78 2.85
CA PRO A 86 -16.21 -3.05 2.23
C PRO A 86 -16.56 -1.80 3.05
N ARG A 87 -16.95 -0.70 2.38
CA ARG A 87 -17.23 0.58 3.05
C ARG A 87 -18.55 0.58 3.84
N ARG A 88 -19.54 -0.21 3.41
CA ARG A 88 -20.85 -0.37 4.06
C ARG A 88 -21.34 -1.82 3.90
N ARG A 89 -21.70 -2.46 5.03
CA ARG A 89 -22.15 -3.87 5.06
C ARG A 89 -23.40 -4.14 4.22
N LEU A 90 -24.26 -3.13 4.06
CA LEU A 90 -25.58 -3.25 3.42
C LEU A 90 -25.54 -3.53 1.91
N PHE A 91 -24.45 -3.22 1.20
CA PHE A 91 -24.39 -3.42 -0.27
C PHE A 91 -23.21 -4.25 -0.77
N ARG A 92 -22.30 -4.71 0.11
CA ARG A 92 -21.06 -5.46 -0.21
C ARG A 92 -20.21 -4.90 -1.39
N ARG A 93 -20.53 -3.69 -1.89
CA ARG A 93 -19.83 -3.04 -3.00
C ARG A 93 -18.42 -2.68 -2.53
N ARG A 94 -17.45 -3.18 -3.28
CA ARG A 94 -16.04 -2.95 -3.01
C ARG A 94 -15.68 -1.55 -3.51
N ARG A 95 -15.02 -0.77 -2.66
CA ARG A 95 -14.61 0.62 -2.99
C ARG A 95 -13.60 0.65 -4.12
N TYR A 96 -12.71 -0.34 -4.13
CA TYR A 96 -11.55 -0.38 -5.02
C TYR A 96 -11.71 -1.46 -6.10
N PRO A 97 -11.23 -1.22 -7.33
CA PRO A 97 -11.21 -2.24 -8.39
C PRO A 97 -10.48 -3.50 -7.96
N SER A 98 -10.86 -4.66 -8.49
CA SER A 98 -10.24 -5.94 -8.14
C SER A 98 -8.72 -5.93 -8.24
N ARG A 99 -8.14 -5.34 -9.29
CA ARG A 99 -6.68 -5.27 -9.46
C ARG A 99 -5.96 -4.62 -8.27
N VAL A 100 -6.53 -3.56 -7.70
CA VAL A 100 -5.96 -2.89 -6.51
C VAL A 100 -6.09 -3.80 -5.29
N ARG A 101 -7.25 -4.44 -5.11
CA ARG A 101 -7.52 -5.33 -3.97
C ARG A 101 -6.63 -6.57 -3.99
N ILE A 102 -6.37 -7.15 -5.16
CA ILE A 102 -5.45 -8.30 -5.32
C ILE A 102 -4.07 -7.92 -4.81
N VAL A 103 -3.51 -6.81 -5.30
CA VAL A 103 -2.17 -6.36 -4.88
C VAL A 103 -2.16 -6.06 -3.38
N ALA A 104 -3.19 -5.39 -2.85
CA ALA A 104 -3.28 -5.12 -1.42
C ALA A 104 -3.35 -6.39 -0.57
N ALA A 105 -4.07 -7.42 -1.03
CA ALA A 105 -4.21 -8.69 -0.34
C ALA A 105 -2.88 -9.46 -0.27
N TYR A 106 -2.14 -9.57 -1.39
CA TYR A 106 -0.81 -10.17 -1.35
C TYR A 106 0.16 -9.35 -0.49
N THR A 107 0.10 -8.02 -0.61
CA THR A 107 1.00 -7.12 0.12
C THR A 107 0.79 -7.21 1.62
N VAL A 108 -0.47 -7.24 2.10
CA VAL A 108 -0.75 -7.23 3.54
C VAL A 108 -0.19 -8.46 4.25
N PHE A 109 -0.14 -9.62 3.57
CA PHE A 109 0.45 -10.85 4.10
C PHE A 109 1.97 -10.95 3.92
N GLN A 110 2.58 -10.07 3.10
CA GLN A 110 4.03 -10.00 2.93
C GLN A 110 4.71 -9.09 3.96
N ILE A 111 3.96 -8.27 4.67
CA ILE A 111 4.48 -7.38 5.71
C ILE A 111 4.23 -7.97 7.10
N PRO A 112 5.16 -7.82 8.06
CA PRO A 112 4.92 -8.26 9.43
C PRO A 112 3.78 -7.44 10.06
N GLY A 113 2.91 -8.09 10.83
CA GLY A 113 1.92 -7.39 11.65
C GLY A 113 0.68 -8.23 11.95
N GLU A 114 -0.20 -7.69 12.79
CA GLU A 114 -1.40 -8.39 13.21
C GLU A 114 -2.48 -8.36 12.12
N HIS A 115 -2.96 -9.53 11.72
CA HIS A 115 -4.05 -9.68 10.77
C HIS A 115 -5.33 -10.06 11.50
N THR A 116 -6.29 -9.13 11.55
CA THR A 116 -7.53 -9.33 12.30
C THR A 116 -8.41 -10.42 11.66
N GLU A 117 -9.13 -11.19 12.49
CA GLU A 117 -10.08 -12.19 12.01
C GLU A 117 -11.14 -11.61 11.06
N VAL A 118 -11.56 -10.36 11.31
CA VAL A 118 -12.51 -9.64 10.45
C VAL A 118 -11.92 -9.46 9.05
N MET A 119 -10.66 -9.03 8.95
CA MET A 119 -9.98 -8.89 7.68
C MET A 119 -9.92 -10.25 6.96
N ILE A 120 -9.39 -11.28 7.62
CA ILE A 120 -9.28 -12.63 7.03
C ILE A 120 -10.63 -13.14 6.51
N ARG A 121 -11.70 -12.98 7.30
CA ARG A 121 -13.07 -13.37 6.92
C ARG A 121 -13.56 -12.63 5.68
N GLU A 122 -13.32 -11.33 5.60
CA GLU A 122 -13.76 -10.49 4.48
C GLU A 122 -13.00 -10.79 3.18
N LEU A 123 -11.70 -11.15 3.27
CA LEU A 123 -10.93 -11.61 2.12
C LEU A 123 -11.41 -12.99 1.63
N LYS A 124 -11.74 -13.93 2.54
CA LYS A 124 -12.31 -15.24 2.17
C LYS A 124 -13.67 -15.12 1.47
N GLN A 125 -14.37 -13.99 1.62
CA GLN A 125 -15.65 -13.69 0.96
C GLN A 125 -15.49 -12.67 -0.17
N ASP A 126 -14.26 -12.45 -0.64
CA ASP A 126 -14.02 -11.52 -1.74
C ASP A 126 -14.63 -12.03 -3.06
N PRO A 127 -15.35 -11.18 -3.82
CA PRO A 127 -15.89 -11.58 -5.12
C PRO A 127 -14.82 -11.93 -6.17
N ASP A 128 -13.57 -11.50 -5.98
CA ASP A 128 -12.47 -11.89 -6.87
C ASP A 128 -11.67 -13.04 -6.26
N ASP A 129 -11.62 -14.17 -6.96
CA ASP A 129 -10.99 -15.42 -6.52
C ASP A 129 -9.53 -15.24 -6.12
N ARG A 130 -8.80 -14.38 -6.82
CA ARG A 130 -7.37 -14.10 -6.54
C ARG A 130 -7.17 -13.37 -5.21
N VAL A 131 -8.16 -12.61 -4.75
CA VAL A 131 -8.12 -12.01 -3.41
C VAL A 131 -8.34 -13.09 -2.34
N ARG A 132 -9.22 -14.06 -2.61
CA ARG A 132 -9.46 -15.19 -1.69
C ARG A 132 -8.22 -16.08 -1.57
N GLU A 133 -7.56 -16.36 -2.69
CA GLU A 133 -6.33 -17.15 -2.76
C GLU A 133 -5.20 -16.57 -1.90
N ALA A 134 -5.06 -15.24 -1.83
CA ALA A 134 -4.02 -14.60 -1.03
C ALA A 134 -4.04 -15.01 0.45
N VAL A 135 -5.22 -15.34 1.00
CA VAL A 135 -5.37 -15.82 2.38
C VAL A 135 -4.90 -17.26 2.56
N LEU A 136 -5.04 -18.11 1.55
CA LEU A 136 -4.67 -19.53 1.63
C LEU A 136 -3.16 -19.69 1.79
N PHE A 137 -2.38 -18.91 1.04
CA PHE A 137 -0.92 -18.92 1.11
C PHE A 137 -0.36 -18.44 2.45
N PHE A 138 -1.10 -17.65 3.22
CA PHE A 138 -0.65 -17.19 4.54
C PHE A 138 -0.82 -18.24 5.65
N HIS A 139 -1.74 -19.18 5.48
CA HIS A 139 -2.05 -20.22 6.47
C HIS A 139 -1.54 -21.63 6.07
N SER A 140 -0.75 -21.73 5.00
CA SER A 140 -0.10 -22.96 4.54
C SER A 140 1.33 -23.03 5.06
#